data_AF-A0A820W5G1-F1
#
_entry.id   AF-A0A820W5G1-F1
#
_cell.length_a   1.000
_cell.length_b   1.000
_cell.length_c   1.000
_cell.angle_alpha   90.00
_cell.angle_beta   90.00
_cell.angle_gamma   90.00
#
_symmetry.space_group_name_H-M   'P 1'
#
loop_
_entity.id
_entity.type
_entity.pdbx_description
1 polymer ?
#
loop_
_entity_poly.entity_id
_entity_poly.type
_entity_poly.pdbx_seq_one_letter_code
_entity_poly.pdbx_strand_id
1 'polypeptide(L)'
;AYISIWNTELLMSIGQIARLIYDRTMLTDFNKSQKLIDDYEISLISYSFQSSVPDGKIGKAIIEGFFVLKNDVFLPTQQKPSDKCLTLVPSTTAFLARSKRIHKFLSLPLIPFQLVDSSFIRTLEKWALINIADRSIIEKKLLSSILSKDELIELIQWLFSEDVADKLYAKRILLIISFNDPCSHCNIKFGTIQYYDALNTPSMLPLPSNTLPRDITAVFSKDQLENQLSLTPLKLIDLVN
;
A
#
# COMPACT_ATOMS: atom_id res chain seq x y z
N ALA A 1 -20.70 -16.73 31.84
CA ALA A 1 -20.89 -18.12 32.30
C ALA A 1 -19.53 -18.75 32.60
N TYR A 2 -19.47 -19.85 33.36
CA TYR A 2 -18.22 -20.62 33.51
C TYR A 2 -18.13 -21.62 32.36
N ILE A 3 -17.15 -21.44 31.47
CA ILE A 3 -16.84 -22.39 30.40
C ILE A 3 -15.87 -23.40 31.01
N SER A 4 -16.23 -24.69 31.00
CA SER A 4 -15.33 -25.75 31.44
C SER A 4 -14.11 -25.83 30.50
N ILE A 5 -12.97 -26.31 31.00
CA ILE A 5 -11.74 -26.45 30.20
C ILE A 5 -11.98 -27.27 28.92
N TRP A 6 -12.76 -28.36 29.02
CA TRP A 6 -13.19 -29.19 27.89
C TRP A 6 -13.96 -28.41 26.82
N ASN A 7 -14.82 -27.47 27.24
CA ASN A 7 -15.55 -26.63 26.30
C ASN A 7 -14.61 -25.64 25.60
N THR A 8 -13.59 -25.12 26.29
CA THR A 8 -12.58 -24.26 25.67
C THR A 8 -11.75 -25.01 24.63
N GLU A 9 -11.27 -26.22 24.93
CA GLU A 9 -10.51 -27.04 23.98
C GLU A 9 -11.34 -27.38 22.73
N LEU A 10 -12.60 -27.75 22.90
CA LEU A 10 -13.51 -28.00 21.79
C LEU A 10 -13.71 -26.74 20.92
N LEU A 11 -13.89 -25.57 21.54
CA LEU A 11 -14.03 -24.30 20.82
C LEU A 11 -12.74 -23.93 20.06
N MET A 12 -11.58 -24.19 20.65
CA MET A 12 -10.28 -24.03 19.98
C MET A 12 -10.18 -24.95 18.76
N SER A 13 -10.57 -26.24 18.89
CA SER A 13 -10.59 -27.18 17.77
C SER A 13 -11.53 -26.75 16.65
N ILE A 14 -12.70 -26.16 16.97
CA ILE A 14 -13.61 -25.57 15.97
C ILE A 14 -12.88 -24.45 15.20
N GLY A 15 -12.16 -23.58 15.89
CA GLY A 15 -11.35 -22.54 15.26
C GLY A 15 -10.29 -23.10 14.30
N GLN A 16 -9.60 -24.15 14.72
CA GLN A 16 -8.61 -24.84 13.88
C GLN A 16 -9.23 -25.50 12.65
N ILE A 17 -10.39 -26.14 12.79
CA ILE A 17 -11.13 -26.72 11.65
C ILE A 17 -11.57 -25.60 10.70
N ALA A 18 -12.09 -24.49 11.22
CA ALA A 18 -12.46 -23.33 10.41
C ALA A 18 -11.26 -22.77 9.64
N ARG A 19 -10.06 -22.79 10.24
CA ARG A 19 -8.80 -22.40 9.56
C ARG A 19 -8.45 -23.34 8.41
N LEU A 20 -8.58 -24.64 8.58
CA LEU A 20 -8.34 -25.62 7.51
C LEU A 20 -9.31 -25.42 6.34
N ILE A 21 -10.59 -25.13 6.65
CA ILE A 21 -11.59 -24.82 5.63
C ILE A 21 -11.22 -23.51 4.93
N TYR A 22 -10.86 -22.45 5.67
CA TYR A 22 -10.41 -21.19 5.12
C TYR A 22 -9.27 -21.38 4.12
N ASP A 23 -8.20 -22.08 4.52
CA ASP A 23 -7.02 -22.27 3.67
C ASP A 23 -7.39 -23.00 2.38
N ARG A 24 -8.24 -24.02 2.49
CA ARG A 24 -8.73 -24.75 1.32
C ARG A 24 -9.60 -23.87 0.43
N THR A 25 -10.53 -23.11 0.99
CA THR A 25 -11.39 -22.19 0.22
C THR A 25 -10.55 -21.15 -0.50
N MET A 26 -9.65 -20.46 0.20
CA MET A 26 -8.79 -19.44 -0.40
C MET A 26 -7.93 -20.01 -1.52
N LEU A 27 -7.25 -21.14 -1.30
CA LEU A 27 -6.41 -21.75 -2.34
C LEU A 27 -7.22 -22.28 -3.52
N THR A 28 -8.42 -22.81 -3.29
CA THR A 28 -9.24 -23.39 -4.36
C THR A 28 -9.95 -22.32 -5.19
N ASP A 29 -10.50 -21.31 -4.53
CA ASP A 29 -11.27 -20.25 -5.18
C ASP A 29 -10.39 -19.26 -5.93
N PHE A 30 -9.21 -18.98 -5.39
CA PHE A 30 -8.23 -18.09 -6.02
C PHE A 30 -7.67 -18.68 -7.31
N ASN A 31 -7.43 -19.99 -7.35
CA ASN A 31 -6.92 -20.67 -8.53
C ASN A 31 -7.96 -20.83 -9.65
N LYS A 32 -9.25 -20.75 -9.33
CA LYS A 32 -10.35 -20.99 -10.29
C LYS A 32 -10.81 -19.72 -11.02
N SER A 33 -10.49 -18.54 -10.51
CA SER A 33 -11.03 -17.29 -11.05
C SER A 33 -10.15 -16.11 -10.65
N GLN A 34 -9.91 -15.22 -11.61
CA GLN A 34 -9.44 -13.85 -11.40
C GLN A 34 -10.53 -13.07 -10.62
N LYS A 35 -10.87 -13.51 -9.41
CA LYS A 35 -11.99 -12.97 -8.62
C LYS A 35 -11.76 -11.49 -8.37
N LEU A 36 -12.85 -10.73 -8.49
CA LEU A 36 -12.86 -9.30 -8.16
C LEU A 36 -12.73 -9.14 -6.64
N ILE A 37 -12.33 -7.94 -6.21
CA ILE A 37 -12.12 -7.62 -4.79
C ILE A 37 -13.37 -7.94 -3.95
N ASP A 38 -14.56 -7.72 -4.51
CA ASP A 38 -15.85 -7.93 -3.84
C ASP A 38 -16.08 -9.40 -3.42
N ASP A 39 -15.65 -10.36 -4.24
CA ASP A 39 -15.76 -11.79 -3.91
C ASP A 39 -14.87 -12.17 -2.72
N TYR A 40 -13.71 -11.51 -2.59
CA TYR A 40 -12.81 -11.71 -1.46
C TYR A 40 -13.36 -11.09 -0.19
N GLU A 41 -14.00 -9.94 -0.28
CA GLU A 41 -14.64 -9.31 0.87
C GLU A 41 -15.69 -10.23 1.49
N ILE A 42 -16.59 -10.81 0.67
CA ILE A 42 -17.60 -11.77 1.12
C ILE A 42 -16.94 -13.00 1.77
N SER A 43 -15.87 -13.51 1.18
CA SER A 43 -15.13 -14.64 1.70
C SER A 43 -14.53 -14.33 3.07
N LEU A 44 -13.87 -13.18 3.24
CA LEU A 44 -13.25 -12.75 4.49
C LEU A 44 -14.27 -12.46 5.60
N ILE A 45 -15.43 -11.89 5.24
CA ILE A 45 -16.54 -11.66 6.19
C ILE A 45 -17.04 -12.99 6.76
N SER A 46 -17.10 -14.05 5.95
CA SER A 46 -17.56 -15.37 6.41
C SER A 46 -16.67 -16.00 7.50
N TYR A 47 -15.41 -15.55 7.60
CA TYR A 47 -14.46 -15.95 8.64
C TYR A 47 -14.17 -14.85 9.67
N SER A 48 -14.95 -13.77 9.62
CA SER A 48 -14.92 -12.74 10.65
C SER A 48 -15.71 -13.20 11.87
N PHE A 49 -15.02 -13.86 12.79
CA PHE A 49 -15.63 -14.28 14.04
C PHE A 49 -16.05 -13.05 14.86
N GLN A 50 -17.35 -12.88 15.06
CA GLN A 50 -17.90 -11.86 15.93
C GLN A 50 -17.91 -12.33 17.38
N SER A 51 -17.98 -11.40 18.33
CA SER A 51 -18.25 -11.75 19.73
C SER A 51 -19.62 -12.43 19.81
N SER A 52 -19.65 -13.69 20.24
CA SER A 52 -20.90 -14.40 20.46
C SER A 52 -21.62 -13.82 21.69
N VAL A 53 -22.87 -13.40 21.48
CA VAL A 53 -23.79 -13.05 22.57
C VAL A 53 -24.39 -14.36 23.09
N PRO A 54 -24.46 -14.60 24.42
CA PRO A 54 -24.23 -13.66 25.52
C PRO A 54 -22.80 -13.66 26.11
N ASP A 55 -21.91 -14.58 25.75
CA ASP A 55 -20.58 -14.70 26.35
C ASP A 55 -19.45 -14.59 25.31
N GLY A 56 -18.83 -13.41 25.25
CA GLY A 56 -17.72 -13.14 24.34
C GLY A 56 -16.49 -14.03 24.53
N LYS A 57 -16.38 -14.77 25.64
CA LYS A 57 -15.33 -15.77 25.85
C LYS A 57 -15.42 -16.92 24.86
N ILE A 58 -16.63 -17.27 24.41
CA ILE A 58 -16.84 -18.35 23.43
C ILE A 58 -16.22 -17.96 22.08
N GLY A 59 -16.58 -16.78 21.55
CA GLY A 59 -16.04 -16.28 20.29
C GLY A 59 -14.53 -16.10 20.37
N LYS A 60 -14.01 -15.63 21.51
CA LYS A 60 -12.57 -15.49 21.74
C LYS A 60 -11.82 -16.82 21.63
N ALA A 61 -12.32 -17.90 22.24
CA ALA A 61 -11.69 -19.23 22.13
C ALA A 61 -11.67 -19.76 20.70
N ILE A 62 -12.73 -19.53 19.91
CA ILE A 62 -12.74 -19.93 18.49
C ILE A 62 -11.70 -19.11 17.69
N ILE A 63 -11.63 -17.79 17.92
CA ILE A 63 -10.64 -16.92 17.27
C ILE A 63 -9.22 -17.34 17.63
N GLU A 64 -8.96 -17.60 18.92
CA GLU A 64 -7.69 -18.13 19.40
C GLU A 64 -7.37 -19.44 18.70
N GLY A 65 -8.32 -20.38 18.60
CA GLY A 65 -8.14 -21.63 17.86
C GLY A 65 -7.77 -21.41 16.40
N PHE A 66 -8.41 -20.46 15.73
CA PHE A 66 -8.16 -20.13 14.33
C PHE A 66 -6.73 -19.59 14.10
N PHE A 67 -6.25 -18.71 14.97
CA PHE A 67 -4.96 -18.03 14.81
C PHE A 67 -3.78 -18.66 15.58
N VAL A 68 -4.03 -19.61 16.48
CA VAL A 68 -2.97 -20.33 17.22
C VAL A 68 -2.15 -21.27 16.32
N LEU A 69 -2.69 -21.66 15.17
CA LEU A 69 -1.95 -22.44 14.19
C LEU A 69 -0.76 -21.61 13.68
N LYS A 70 0.46 -22.16 13.80
CA LYS A 70 1.73 -21.51 13.44
C LYS A 70 1.88 -21.13 11.95
N ASN A 71 0.87 -21.41 11.13
CA ASN A 71 0.93 -21.18 9.69
C ASN A 71 0.25 -19.85 9.36
N ASP A 72 0.95 -19.06 8.56
CA ASP A 72 0.49 -17.76 8.09
C ASP A 72 -0.84 -17.84 7.34
N VAL A 73 -1.66 -16.82 7.54
CA VAL A 73 -2.93 -16.67 6.84
C VAL A 73 -2.67 -16.17 5.44
N PHE A 74 -3.19 -16.85 4.42
CA PHE A 74 -3.10 -16.35 3.05
C PHE A 74 -4.06 -15.20 2.84
N LEU A 75 -3.55 -14.07 2.37
CA LEU A 75 -4.30 -12.84 2.16
C LEU A 75 -4.17 -12.36 0.72
N PRO A 76 -5.27 -11.86 0.13
CA PRO A 76 -5.22 -11.27 -1.20
C PRO A 76 -4.49 -9.92 -1.15
N THR A 77 -3.48 -9.78 -2.00
CA THR A 77 -2.63 -8.58 -2.05
C THR A 77 -2.38 -8.17 -3.50
N GLN A 78 -2.22 -6.88 -3.72
CA GLN A 78 -1.72 -6.34 -4.98
C GLN A 78 -0.20 -6.17 -4.83
N GLN A 79 0.60 -6.79 -5.72
CA GLN A 79 2.06 -6.75 -5.61
C GLN A 79 2.66 -5.51 -6.26
N LYS A 80 2.08 -5.10 -7.39
CA LYS A 80 2.52 -3.95 -8.19
C LYS A 80 1.34 -3.07 -8.58
N PRO A 81 1.58 -1.77 -8.83
CA PRO A 81 0.55 -0.85 -9.30
C PRO A 81 -0.16 -1.29 -10.59
N SER A 82 0.56 -1.95 -11.49
CA SER A 82 0.05 -2.41 -12.78
C SER A 82 -0.69 -3.76 -12.72
N ASP A 83 -0.67 -4.44 -11.58
CA ASP A 83 -1.33 -5.73 -11.45
C ASP A 83 -2.85 -5.56 -11.49
N LYS A 84 -3.48 -6.17 -12.49
CA LYS A 84 -4.95 -6.21 -12.59
C LYS A 84 -5.58 -7.24 -11.65
N CYS A 85 -4.75 -8.10 -11.06
CA CYS A 85 -5.17 -9.30 -10.36
C CYS A 85 -4.43 -9.36 -9.03
N LEU A 86 -5.11 -9.84 -8.01
CA LEU A 86 -4.50 -10.02 -6.70
C LEU A 86 -3.55 -11.23 -6.74
N THR A 87 -2.77 -11.41 -5.69
CA THR A 87 -1.93 -12.58 -5.39
C THR A 87 -2.15 -12.96 -3.92
N LEU A 88 -2.33 -14.25 -3.63
CA LEU A 88 -2.34 -14.71 -2.24
C LEU A 88 -0.93 -14.76 -1.70
N VAL A 89 -0.70 -14.09 -0.58
CA VAL A 89 0.57 -14.13 0.14
C VAL A 89 0.35 -14.41 1.62
N PRO A 90 1.33 -15.02 2.30
CA PRO A 90 1.34 -15.15 3.75
C PRO A 90 1.15 -13.80 4.46
N SER A 91 0.40 -13.78 5.58
CA SER A 91 0.12 -12.57 6.35
C SER A 91 1.37 -11.88 6.90
N THR A 92 2.43 -12.65 7.18
CA THR A 92 3.77 -12.15 7.56
C THR A 92 4.50 -11.40 6.44
N THR A 93 4.05 -11.56 5.20
CA THR A 93 4.59 -10.85 4.03
C THR A 93 3.62 -9.83 3.45
N ALA A 94 2.36 -9.84 3.88
CA ALA A 94 1.37 -8.84 3.51
C ALA A 94 1.56 -7.55 4.31
N PHE A 95 1.17 -6.42 3.71
CA PHE A 95 1.21 -5.11 4.36
C PHE A 95 -0.14 -4.39 4.24
N LEU A 96 -0.52 -3.72 5.32
CA LEU A 96 -1.63 -2.78 5.34
C LEU A 96 -1.17 -1.40 4.91
N ALA A 97 -1.83 -0.83 3.89
CA ALA A 97 -1.69 0.57 3.53
C ALA A 97 -2.71 1.42 4.31
N ARG A 98 -2.25 2.52 4.90
CA ARG A 98 -3.13 3.51 5.54
C ARG A 98 -3.73 4.53 4.56
N SER A 99 -3.29 4.49 3.30
CA SER A 99 -3.73 5.43 2.27
C SER A 99 -4.06 4.69 0.98
N LYS A 100 -5.21 5.03 0.40
CA LYS A 100 -5.72 4.44 -0.85
C LYS A 100 -4.75 4.60 -2.03
N ARG A 101 -3.93 5.64 -2.02
CA ARG A 101 -3.03 5.97 -3.15
C ARG A 101 -1.74 5.15 -3.19
N ILE A 102 -1.32 4.56 -2.06
CA ILE A 102 -0.04 3.83 -1.98
C ILE A 102 0.01 2.67 -2.99
N HIS A 103 -1.12 1.99 -3.21
CA HIS A 103 -1.26 0.91 -4.19
C HIS A 103 -0.91 1.31 -5.63
N LYS A 104 -0.97 2.60 -5.97
CA LYS A 104 -0.81 3.09 -7.33
C LYS A 104 0.63 3.42 -7.72
N PHE A 105 1.56 3.37 -6.78
CA PHE A 105 2.97 3.64 -7.05
C PHE A 105 3.95 2.70 -6.35
N LEU A 106 3.52 2.03 -5.27
CA LEU A 106 4.40 1.19 -4.47
C LEU A 106 4.29 -0.28 -4.88
N SER A 107 5.41 -0.86 -5.30
CA SER A 107 5.52 -2.30 -5.57
C SER A 107 5.79 -3.10 -4.29
N LEU A 108 4.77 -3.29 -3.46
CA LEU A 108 4.79 -4.02 -2.21
C LEU A 108 3.52 -4.90 -2.13
N PRO A 109 3.54 -6.10 -1.50
CA PRO A 109 2.36 -6.95 -1.26
C PRO A 109 1.34 -6.26 -0.34
N LEU A 110 0.56 -5.33 -0.90
CA LEU A 110 -0.39 -4.51 -0.16
C LEU A 110 -1.78 -5.11 -0.21
N ILE A 111 -2.45 -5.19 0.94
CA ILE A 111 -3.87 -5.55 0.98
C ILE A 111 -4.69 -4.43 0.36
N PRO A 112 -5.54 -4.71 -0.65
CA PRO A 112 -6.40 -3.70 -1.26
C PRO A 112 -7.13 -2.86 -0.21
N PHE A 113 -7.08 -1.55 -0.38
CA PHE A 113 -7.63 -0.60 0.60
C PHE A 113 -9.09 -0.90 1.00
N GLN A 114 -9.90 -1.43 0.07
CA GLN A 114 -11.28 -1.85 0.31
C GLN A 114 -11.41 -2.94 1.37
N LEU A 115 -10.41 -3.83 1.47
CA LEU A 115 -10.44 -4.96 2.41
C LEU A 115 -9.90 -4.60 3.80
N VAL A 116 -9.24 -3.44 3.94
CA VAL A 116 -8.60 -3.00 5.20
C VAL A 116 -9.63 -2.86 6.33
N ASP A 117 -10.84 -2.42 6.00
CA ASP A 117 -11.92 -2.22 6.99
C ASP A 117 -12.66 -3.50 7.38
N SER A 118 -12.39 -4.62 6.72
CA SER A 118 -13.01 -5.89 7.08
C SER A 118 -12.63 -6.31 8.50
N SER A 119 -13.60 -6.86 9.24
CA SER A 119 -13.40 -7.35 10.61
C SER A 119 -12.30 -8.40 10.72
N PHE A 120 -12.09 -9.19 9.67
CA PHE A 120 -11.01 -10.17 9.58
C PHE A 120 -9.64 -9.48 9.60
N ILE A 121 -9.43 -8.49 8.72
CA ILE A 121 -8.17 -7.75 8.65
C ILE A 121 -7.90 -6.96 9.92
N ARG A 122 -8.92 -6.33 10.52
CA ARG A 122 -8.80 -5.66 11.82
C ARG A 122 -8.41 -6.62 12.95
N THR A 123 -8.87 -7.87 12.89
CA THR A 123 -8.47 -8.90 13.86
C THR A 123 -7.01 -9.26 13.70
N LEU A 124 -6.53 -9.43 12.46
CA LEU A 124 -5.11 -9.65 12.17
C LEU A 124 -4.24 -8.50 12.68
N GLU A 125 -4.65 -7.25 12.44
CA GLU A 125 -3.92 -6.07 12.93
C GLU A 125 -3.87 -6.04 14.47
N LYS A 126 -5.02 -6.25 15.13
CA LYS A 126 -5.11 -6.27 16.60
C LYS A 126 -4.21 -7.33 17.23
N TRP A 127 -3.98 -8.44 16.53
CA TRP A 127 -3.16 -9.57 17.01
C TRP A 127 -1.72 -9.50 16.50
N ALA A 128 -1.35 -8.42 15.79
CA ALA A 128 -0.03 -8.24 15.17
C ALA A 128 0.36 -9.41 14.24
N LEU A 129 -0.63 -9.99 13.54
CA LEU A 129 -0.45 -11.08 12.57
C LEU A 129 -0.26 -10.59 11.13
N ILE A 130 -0.19 -9.27 10.94
CA ILE A 130 0.02 -8.59 9.67
C ILE A 130 0.89 -7.35 9.86
N ASN A 131 1.70 -7.03 8.86
CA ASN A 131 2.55 -5.84 8.89
C ASN A 131 1.79 -4.58 8.46
N ILE A 132 2.24 -3.44 8.95
CA ILE A 132 1.77 -2.12 8.51
C ILE A 132 2.85 -1.53 7.59
N ALA A 133 2.47 -1.01 6.43
CA ALA A 133 3.37 -0.27 5.56
C ALA A 133 3.69 1.09 6.21
N ASP A 134 4.70 1.09 7.06
CA ASP A 134 5.18 2.30 7.72
C ASP A 134 6.06 3.15 6.80
N ARG A 135 6.41 4.34 7.30
CA ARG A 135 7.25 5.30 6.58
C ARG A 135 8.61 4.72 6.17
N SER A 136 9.20 3.85 7.00
CA SER A 136 10.53 3.28 6.77
C SER A 136 10.52 2.22 5.66
N ILE A 137 9.46 1.40 5.63
CA ILE A 137 9.23 0.39 4.59
C ILE A 137 8.98 1.07 3.25
N ILE A 138 8.16 2.13 3.24
CA ILE A 138 7.88 2.92 2.04
C ILE A 138 9.18 3.52 1.49
N GLU A 139 9.99 4.19 2.32
CA GLU A 139 11.28 4.76 1.93
C GLU A 139 12.23 3.71 1.35
N LYS A 140 12.41 2.59 2.06
CA LYS A 140 13.30 1.50 1.64
C LYS A 140 12.86 0.92 0.29
N LYS A 141 11.55 0.76 0.09
CA LYS A 141 11.02 0.25 -1.16
C LYS A 141 11.23 1.25 -2.31
N LEU A 142 10.96 2.54 -2.07
CA LEU A 142 11.15 3.61 -3.05
C LEU A 142 12.62 3.77 -3.48
N LEU A 143 13.56 3.64 -2.55
CA LEU A 143 15.01 3.64 -2.83
C LEU A 143 15.43 2.56 -3.84
N SER A 144 14.73 1.42 -3.84
CA SER A 144 15.02 0.27 -4.70
C SER A 144 14.18 0.22 -5.97
N SER A 145 13.21 1.13 -6.12
CA SER A 145 12.27 1.14 -7.24
C SER A 145 12.56 2.24 -8.23
N ILE A 146 12.28 1.97 -9.50
CA ILE A 146 12.28 2.95 -10.56
C ILE A 146 10.82 3.16 -10.96
N LEU A 147 10.31 4.38 -10.77
CA LEU A 147 8.92 4.72 -11.04
C LEU A 147 8.71 5.05 -12.51
N SER A 148 7.57 4.63 -13.03
CA SER A 148 7.01 5.11 -14.29
C SER A 148 6.38 6.51 -14.12
N LYS A 149 5.97 7.13 -15.23
CA LYS A 149 5.38 8.48 -15.23
C LYS A 149 4.10 8.52 -14.40
N ASP A 150 3.23 7.54 -14.58
CA ASP A 150 1.95 7.47 -13.88
C ASP A 150 2.14 7.18 -12.39
N GLU A 151 3.06 6.29 -12.03
CA GLU A 151 3.41 6.00 -10.63
C GLU A 151 4.02 7.23 -9.92
N LEU A 152 4.86 8.01 -10.61
CA LEU A 152 5.42 9.25 -10.07
C LEU A 152 4.34 10.30 -9.82
N ILE A 153 3.38 10.45 -10.75
CA ILE A 153 2.24 11.35 -10.58
C ILE A 153 1.44 10.95 -9.33
N GLU A 154 1.11 9.67 -9.18
CA GLU A 154 0.34 9.17 -8.05
C GLU A 154 1.10 9.28 -6.73
N LEU A 155 2.43 9.10 -6.73
CA LEU A 155 3.26 9.37 -5.57
C LEU A 155 3.22 10.84 -5.17
N ILE A 156 3.38 11.77 -6.12
CA ILE A 156 3.34 13.21 -5.84
C ILE A 156 1.95 13.60 -5.30
N GLN A 157 0.88 13.05 -5.88
CA GLN A 157 -0.49 13.24 -5.36
C GLN A 157 -0.66 12.68 -3.95
N TRP A 158 0.00 11.58 -3.62
CA TRP A 158 0.01 11.03 -2.26
C TRP A 158 0.79 11.93 -1.29
N LEU A 159 1.89 12.54 -1.71
CA LEU A 159 2.63 13.50 -0.87
C LEU A 159 1.81 14.77 -0.56
N PHE A 160 0.86 15.15 -1.43
CA PHE A 160 -0.08 16.24 -1.16
C PHE A 160 -1.25 15.83 -0.25
N SER A 161 -1.44 14.54 0.02
CA SER A 161 -2.55 14.06 0.84
C SER A 161 -2.32 14.38 2.32
N GLU A 162 -3.42 14.56 3.05
CA GLU A 162 -3.39 14.90 4.49
C GLU A 162 -2.60 13.89 5.33
N ASP A 163 -2.52 12.63 4.87
CA ASP A 163 -1.76 11.55 5.50
C ASP A 163 -0.24 11.85 5.59
N VAL A 164 0.26 12.75 4.74
CA VAL A 164 1.69 13.10 4.58
C VAL A 164 1.94 14.58 4.90
N ALA A 165 1.18 15.18 5.82
CA ALA A 165 1.32 16.59 6.23
C ALA A 165 2.74 17.02 6.69
N ASP A 166 3.66 16.07 6.87
CA ASP A 166 5.06 16.29 7.19
C ASP A 166 5.89 16.65 5.94
N LYS A 167 6.12 17.95 5.75
CA LYS A 167 6.94 18.49 4.64
C LYS A 167 8.38 17.94 4.63
N LEU A 168 8.96 17.64 5.79
CA LEU A 168 10.33 17.09 5.86
C LEU A 168 10.34 15.66 5.34
N TYR A 169 9.33 14.87 5.68
CA TYR A 169 9.17 13.53 5.14
C TYR A 169 8.93 13.56 3.62
N ALA A 170 8.03 14.43 3.14
CA ALA A 170 7.80 14.59 1.71
C ALA A 170 9.10 14.95 0.96
N LYS A 171 9.89 15.89 1.51
CA LYS A 171 11.21 16.23 0.97
C LYS A 171 12.14 15.02 0.94
N ARG A 172 12.24 14.25 2.03
CA ARG A 172 13.08 13.03 2.10
C ARG A 172 12.68 12.00 1.04
N ILE A 173 11.38 11.78 0.86
CA ILE A 173 10.84 10.90 -0.18
C ILE A 173 11.25 11.39 -1.56
N LEU A 174 11.10 12.69 -1.83
CA LEU A 174 11.61 13.28 -3.06
C LEU A 174 13.09 12.95 -3.23
N LEU A 175 14.00 13.25 -2.28
CA LEU A 175 15.45 13.01 -2.47
C LEU A 175 15.84 11.58 -2.92
N ILE A 176 15.04 10.56 -2.59
CA ILE A 176 15.36 9.14 -2.83
C ILE A 176 14.72 8.53 -4.08
N ILE A 177 13.74 9.20 -4.69
CA ILE A 177 13.01 8.64 -5.83
C ILE A 177 13.90 8.59 -7.08
N SER A 178 13.71 7.52 -7.85
CA SER A 178 14.28 7.35 -9.18
C SER A 178 13.15 7.23 -10.21
N PHE A 179 13.22 8.03 -11.27
CA PHE A 179 12.24 8.05 -12.37
C PHE A 179 12.93 7.67 -13.68
N ASN A 180 12.29 6.79 -14.46
CA ASN A 180 12.73 6.46 -15.81
C ASN A 180 12.01 7.36 -16.81
N ASP A 181 12.69 8.39 -17.29
CA ASP A 181 12.16 9.26 -18.33
C ASP A 181 12.38 8.61 -19.71
N PRO A 182 11.34 8.28 -20.49
CA PRO A 182 11.53 7.76 -21.84
C PRO A 182 12.27 8.73 -22.77
N CYS A 183 12.30 10.02 -22.44
CA CYS A 183 12.99 11.07 -23.21
C CYS A 183 14.41 11.38 -22.68
N SER A 184 14.82 10.84 -21.53
CA SER A 184 16.13 11.09 -20.93
C SER A 184 16.79 9.76 -20.53
N HIS A 185 17.98 9.49 -21.07
CA HIS A 185 18.76 8.27 -20.76
C HIS A 185 19.31 8.21 -19.31
N CYS A 186 18.83 9.07 -18.41
CA CYS A 186 19.31 9.18 -17.03
C CYS A 186 18.19 8.99 -16.03
N ASN A 187 18.44 8.13 -15.03
CA ASN A 187 17.61 8.02 -13.83
C ASN A 187 17.75 9.32 -13.03
N ILE A 188 16.69 10.12 -13.01
CA ILE A 188 16.67 11.40 -12.30
C ILE A 188 16.55 11.14 -10.80
N LYS A 189 17.50 11.66 -10.01
CA LYS A 189 17.45 11.66 -8.53
C LYS A 189 16.92 13.01 -8.04
N PHE A 190 15.89 12.96 -7.21
CA PHE A 190 15.04 14.11 -6.89
C PHE A 190 15.59 15.06 -5.82
N GLY A 191 16.90 14.96 -5.55
CA GLY A 191 17.62 15.67 -4.51
C GLY A 191 17.62 17.20 -4.61
N THR A 192 17.65 17.70 -5.85
CA THR A 192 17.92 19.09 -6.24
C THR A 192 16.95 19.59 -7.31
N ILE A 193 15.74 19.01 -7.31
CA ILE A 193 14.84 19.17 -8.45
C ILE A 193 14.16 20.52 -8.47
N GLN A 194 14.27 21.16 -9.63
CA GLN A 194 13.43 22.27 -10.04
C GLN A 194 12.24 21.75 -10.83
N TYR A 195 11.12 22.45 -10.81
CA TYR A 195 9.98 22.10 -11.66
C TYR A 195 9.93 23.00 -12.90
N TYR A 196 9.55 22.44 -14.04
CA TYR A 196 9.43 23.20 -15.28
C TYR A 196 8.30 24.23 -15.19
N ASP A 197 8.65 25.51 -15.27
CA ASP A 197 7.68 26.60 -15.36
C ASP A 197 7.29 26.84 -16.83
N ALA A 198 6.13 26.31 -17.23
CA ALA A 198 5.62 26.42 -18.59
C ALA A 198 5.35 27.86 -19.04
N LEU A 199 5.23 28.82 -18.11
CA LEU A 199 5.01 30.23 -18.43
C LEU A 199 6.32 30.95 -18.77
N ASN A 200 7.44 30.51 -18.19
CA ASN A 200 8.70 31.23 -18.23
C ASN A 200 9.81 30.48 -18.99
N THR A 201 9.58 29.23 -19.39
CA THR A 201 10.61 28.38 -19.98
C THR A 201 10.18 27.83 -21.35
N PRO A 202 10.99 27.95 -22.42
CA PRO A 202 10.67 27.39 -23.73
C PRO A 202 10.64 25.86 -23.72
N SER A 203 9.76 25.24 -24.51
CA SER A 203 9.62 23.76 -24.57
C SER A 203 10.60 23.08 -25.53
N MET A 204 11.45 23.85 -26.21
CA MET A 204 12.42 23.34 -27.19
C MET A 204 13.83 23.10 -26.62
N LEU A 205 14.07 23.46 -25.36
CA LEU A 205 15.38 23.30 -24.72
C LEU A 205 15.48 21.91 -24.04
N PRO A 206 16.67 21.27 -24.05
CA PRO A 206 16.87 20.03 -23.32
C PRO A 206 16.66 20.27 -21.83
N LEU A 207 15.84 19.41 -21.21
CA LEU A 207 15.58 19.49 -19.77
C LEU A 207 16.83 19.07 -18.99
N PRO A 208 17.26 19.86 -17.99
CA PRO A 208 18.31 19.45 -17.07
C PRO A 208 17.94 18.15 -16.36
N SER A 209 18.94 17.34 -16.02
CA SER A 209 18.76 16.06 -15.31
C SER A 209 18.18 16.22 -13.90
N ASN A 210 18.06 17.45 -13.40
CA ASN A 210 17.43 17.82 -12.14
C ASN A 210 16.12 18.63 -12.35
N THR A 211 15.39 18.43 -13.45
CA THR A 211 14.10 19.11 -13.65
C THR A 211 12.96 18.10 -13.85
N LEU A 212 11.84 18.31 -13.15
CA LEU A 212 10.60 17.57 -13.40
C LEU A 212 10.08 17.87 -14.82
N PRO A 213 9.81 16.84 -15.64
CA PRO A 213 9.29 17.03 -17.00
C PRO A 213 8.00 17.86 -17.03
N ARG A 214 7.83 18.64 -18.11
CA ARG A 214 6.63 19.47 -18.33
C ARG A 214 5.33 18.68 -18.18
N ASP A 215 5.29 17.49 -18.75
CA ASP A 215 4.07 16.66 -18.72
C ASP A 215 3.64 16.23 -17.32
N ILE A 216 4.60 16.16 -16.38
CA ILE A 216 4.34 15.79 -14.98
C ILE A 216 3.94 17.04 -14.21
N THR A 217 4.67 18.14 -14.39
CA THR A 217 4.39 19.42 -13.71
C THR A 217 3.06 20.02 -14.11
N ALA A 218 2.61 19.82 -15.36
CA ALA A 218 1.32 20.31 -15.85
C ALA A 218 0.10 19.71 -15.11
N VAL A 219 0.26 18.59 -14.40
CA VAL A 219 -0.80 17.95 -13.61
C VAL A 219 -1.04 18.68 -12.28
N PHE A 220 -0.07 19.48 -11.83
CA PHE A 220 -0.04 20.07 -10.50
C PHE A 220 -0.14 21.59 -10.55
N SER A 221 -0.80 22.17 -9.55
CA SER A 221 -0.81 23.62 -9.41
C SER A 221 0.53 24.14 -8.87
N LYS A 222 0.85 25.39 -9.21
CA LYS A 222 2.04 26.08 -8.69
C LYS A 222 2.08 26.09 -7.16
N ASP A 223 0.93 26.33 -6.52
CA ASP A 223 0.79 26.33 -5.06
C ASP A 223 1.17 24.98 -4.44
N GLN A 224 0.73 23.87 -5.03
CA GLN A 224 1.09 22.53 -4.57
C GLN A 224 2.60 22.28 -4.67
N LEU A 225 3.21 22.60 -5.82
CA LEU A 225 4.64 22.35 -6.03
C LEU A 225 5.51 23.23 -5.12
N GLU A 226 5.23 24.54 -5.06
CA GLU A 226 6.03 25.50 -4.29
C GLU A 226 5.72 25.46 -2.79
N ASN A 227 4.46 25.50 -2.38
CA ASN A 227 4.11 25.67 -0.96
C ASN A 227 4.02 24.35 -0.19
N GLN A 228 3.63 23.25 -0.84
CA GLN A 228 3.49 21.95 -0.17
C GLN A 228 4.77 21.11 -0.28
N LEU A 229 5.40 21.05 -1.45
CA LEU A 229 6.64 20.28 -1.66
C LEU A 229 7.92 21.11 -1.56
N SER A 230 7.83 22.44 -1.46
CA SER A 230 9.01 23.34 -1.40
C SER A 230 9.92 23.19 -2.62
N LEU A 231 9.34 22.88 -3.79
CA LEU A 231 10.05 22.83 -5.06
C LEU A 231 10.27 24.25 -5.59
N THR A 232 11.38 24.44 -6.31
CA THR A 232 11.70 25.74 -6.92
C THR A 232 11.46 25.69 -8.43
N PRO A 233 10.96 26.76 -9.05
CA PRO A 233 10.80 26.79 -10.51
C PRO A 233 12.17 26.82 -11.20
N LEU A 234 12.28 26.12 -12.32
CA LEU A 234 13.44 26.19 -13.21
C LEU A 234 13.52 27.59 -13.81
N LYS A 235 14.63 28.29 -13.57
CA LYS A 235 14.85 29.62 -14.15
C LYS A 235 15.56 29.48 -15.49
N LEU A 236 15.25 30.39 -16.41
CA LEU A 236 15.85 30.40 -17.74
C LEU A 236 17.38 30.56 -17.71
N ILE A 237 17.92 31.22 -16.67
CA ILE A 237 19.37 31.34 -16.42
C ILE A 237 20.04 30.00 -16.13
N ASP A 238 19.31 29.03 -15.56
CA ASP A 238 19.84 27.71 -15.20
C ASP A 238 19.90 26.77 -16.41
N LEU A 239 19.33 27.17 -17.56
CA LEU A 239 19.35 26.43 -18.83
C LEU A 239 20.47 26.85 -19.79
N VAL A 240 21.06 28.02 -19.56
CA VAL A 240 22.03 28.65 -20.46
C VAL A 240 23.48 28.50 -19.96
N ASN A 241 23.64 28.03 -18.72
CA ASN A 241 24.93 27.71 -18.10
C ASN A 241 25.19 26.21 -18.08
#